data_AF-A0A7C2HBH9-F1
#
_entry.id   AF-A0A7C2HBH9-F1
#
_cell.length_a   1.000
_cell.length_b   1.000
_cell.length_c   1.000
_cell.angle_alpha   90.00
_cell.angle_beta   90.00
_cell.angle_gamma   90.00
#
_symmetry.space_group_name_H-M   'P 1'
#
loop_
_entity.id
_entity.type
_entity.pdbx_description
1 polymer ?
#
loop_
_entity_poly.entity_id
_entity_poly.type
_entity_poly.pdbx_seq_one_letter_code
_entity_poly.pdbx_strand_id
1 'polypeptide(L)'
;MKFWAYLAAKLLAAFVLLRLVWLGIETLLPEPQTFLYTRLPRFPHDLPWTAAILLFWLFAVGLLVVIIWDQRIRCRTCLRRLRMPVESGSWSRATLFAPPRKSLICPYGHGTLDEPVAHVSAQPPAEWHRHADNIWEELEALDLDKDPR
;
A
#
# COMPACT_ATOMS: atom_id res chain seq x y z
N MET A 1 3.95 1.19 19.40
CA MET A 1 3.89 1.52 17.96
C MET A 1 4.02 0.26 17.08
N LYS A 2 3.04 -0.66 17.16
CA LYS A 2 3.11 -1.97 16.46
C LYS A 2 3.05 -1.83 14.93
N PHE A 3 2.27 -0.86 14.45
CA PHE A 3 2.13 -0.53 13.02
C PHE A 3 3.45 -0.16 12.34
N TRP A 4 4.17 0.81 12.89
CA TRP A 4 5.45 1.28 12.35
C TRP A 4 6.54 0.21 12.43
N ALA A 5 6.56 -0.60 13.49
CA ALA A 5 7.50 -1.73 13.60
C ALA A 5 7.26 -2.77 12.50
N TYR A 6 6.00 -3.09 12.19
CA TYR A 6 5.68 -4.02 11.11
C TYR A 6 6.03 -3.47 9.72
N LEU A 7 5.87 -2.15 9.51
CA LEU A 7 6.37 -1.49 8.29
C LEU A 7 7.89 -1.60 8.17
N ALA A 8 8.63 -1.28 9.24
CA ALA A 8 10.08 -1.36 9.24
C ALA A 8 10.56 -2.80 8.94
N ALA A 9 9.94 -3.81 9.54
CA ALA A 9 10.26 -5.21 9.27
C ALA A 9 10.09 -5.59 7.79
N LYS A 10 9.02 -5.13 7.13
CA LYS A 10 8.83 -5.37 5.69
C LYS A 10 9.84 -4.64 4.82
N LEU A 11 10.17 -3.39 5.16
CA LEU A 11 11.18 -2.64 4.42
C LEU A 11 12.55 -3.31 4.54
N LEU A 12 12.88 -3.84 5.72
CA LEU A 12 14.11 -4.61 5.93
C LEU A 12 14.09 -5.90 5.09
N ALA A 13 12.99 -6.66 5.10
CA ALA A 13 12.86 -7.86 4.28
C ALA A 13 12.97 -7.55 2.77
N ALA A 14 12.36 -6.46 2.32
CA ALA A 14 12.45 -5.99 0.95
C ALA A 14 13.88 -5.59 0.56
N PHE A 15 14.58 -4.89 1.45
CA PHE A 15 15.98 -4.53 1.25
C PHE A 15 16.86 -5.78 1.11
N VAL A 16 16.69 -6.77 1.98
CA VAL A 16 17.43 -8.04 1.90
C VAL A 16 17.15 -8.74 0.57
N LEU A 17 15.88 -8.83 0.16
CA LEU A 17 15.50 -9.43 -1.13
C LEU A 17 16.16 -8.71 -2.31
N LEU A 18 16.09 -7.38 -2.35
CA LEU A 18 16.71 -6.58 -3.42
C LEU A 18 18.24 -6.75 -3.45
N ARG A 19 18.89 -6.86 -2.29
CA ARG A 19 20.33 -7.11 -2.22
C ARG A 19 20.69 -8.48 -2.78
N LEU A 20 19.89 -9.51 -2.51
CA LEU A 20 20.10 -10.85 -3.08
C LEU A 20 19.92 -10.84 -4.61
N VAL A 21 18.89 -10.17 -5.11
CA VAL A 21 18.67 -10.01 -6.57
C VAL A 21 19.85 -9.27 -7.21
N TRP A 22 20.34 -8.20 -6.58
CA TRP A 22 21.49 -7.44 -7.07
C TRP A 22 22.77 -8.29 -7.14
N LEU A 23 23.06 -9.08 -6.10
CA LEU A 23 24.18 -10.03 -6.11
C LEU A 23 24.02 -11.07 -7.23
N GLY A 24 22.78 -11.52 -7.50
CA GLY A 24 22.47 -12.37 -8.65
C GLY A 24 22.83 -11.69 -9.97
N ILE A 25 22.44 -10.43 -10.16
CA ILE A 25 22.78 -9.66 -11.37
C ILE A 25 24.31 -9.55 -11.53
N GLU A 26 25.04 -9.22 -10.48
CA GLU A 26 26.50 -9.09 -10.51
C GLU A 26 27.22 -10.41 -10.81
N THR A 27 26.67 -11.55 -10.38
CA THR A 27 27.28 -12.87 -10.59
C THR A 27 26.94 -13.47 -11.95
N LEU A 28 25.73 -13.23 -12.46
CA LEU A 28 25.30 -13.77 -13.75
C LEU A 28 25.78 -12.95 -14.96
N LEU A 29 25.92 -11.62 -14.80
CA LEU A 29 26.36 -10.76 -15.91
C LEU A 29 27.89 -10.55 -15.86
N PRO A 30 28.64 -11.04 -16.87
CA PRO A 30 30.09 -10.88 -16.93
C PRO A 30 30.51 -9.41 -17.10
N GLU A 31 31.75 -9.12 -16.74
CA GLU A 31 32.32 -7.77 -16.95
C GLU A 31 32.36 -7.40 -18.44
N PRO A 32 32.14 -6.11 -18.78
CA PRO A 32 32.19 -5.66 -20.16
C PRO A 32 33.56 -5.91 -20.76
N GLN A 33 33.58 -6.40 -22.00
CA GLN A 33 34.84 -6.61 -22.71
C GLN A 33 35.53 -5.26 -22.98
N THR A 34 36.84 -5.20 -22.81
CA THR A 34 37.63 -4.02 -23.17
C THR A 34 37.60 -3.84 -24.68
N PHE A 35 37.10 -2.69 -25.14
CA PHE A 35 37.12 -2.32 -26.55
C PHE A 35 38.22 -1.28 -26.79
N LEU A 36 39.16 -1.56 -27.70
CA LEU A 36 40.23 -0.61 -28.08
C LEU A 36 40.96 0.00 -26.85
N TYR A 37 41.40 -0.85 -25.93
CA TYR A 37 42.13 -0.50 -24.70
C TYR A 37 41.37 0.40 -23.70
N THR A 38 40.10 0.68 -23.96
CA THR A 38 39.25 1.50 -23.09
C THR A 38 38.19 0.61 -22.45
N ARG A 39 38.03 0.70 -21.12
CA ARG A 39 36.87 0.11 -20.43
C ARG A 39 35.69 1.06 -20.66
N LEU A 40 34.76 0.68 -21.52
CA LEU A 40 33.50 1.42 -21.62
C LEU A 40 32.66 1.18 -20.36
N PRO A 41 31.94 2.21 -19.87
CA PRO A 41 31.00 2.03 -18.78
C PRO A 41 29.86 1.10 -19.22
N ARG A 42 29.43 0.19 -18.33
CA ARG A 42 28.37 -0.82 -18.58
C ARG A 42 27.04 -0.20 -19.03
N PHE A 43 26.77 1.04 -18.62
CA PHE A 43 25.58 1.80 -18.98
C PHE A 43 26.02 2.97 -19.89
N PRO A 44 25.49 3.16 -21.11
CA PRO A 44 24.38 2.50 -21.82
C PRO A 44 24.80 1.47 -22.90
N HIS A 45 26.08 1.07 -22.93
CA HIS A 45 26.64 0.34 -24.08
C HIS A 45 26.31 -1.17 -24.09
N ASP A 46 25.97 -1.75 -22.94
CA ASP A 46 25.56 -3.15 -22.83
C ASP A 46 24.04 -3.27 -22.70
N LEU A 47 23.37 -3.75 -23.76
CA LEU A 47 21.94 -4.05 -23.75
C LEU A 47 21.52 -5.00 -22.59
N PRO A 48 22.22 -6.11 -22.30
CA PRO A 48 21.78 -7.01 -21.24
C PRO A 48 21.90 -6.37 -19.84
N TRP A 49 22.94 -5.55 -19.61
CA TRP A 49 23.13 -4.85 -18.34
C TRP A 49 22.10 -3.74 -18.13
N THR A 50 21.85 -2.94 -19.17
CA THR A 50 20.85 -1.86 -19.14
C THR A 50 19.44 -2.42 -18.92
N ALA A 51 19.08 -3.52 -19.59
CA ALA A 51 17.81 -4.21 -19.39
C ALA A 51 17.69 -4.80 -17.97
N ALA A 52 18.75 -5.41 -17.44
CA ALA A 52 18.76 -5.97 -16.08
C ALA A 52 18.54 -4.89 -15.01
N ILE A 53 19.20 -3.73 -15.14
CA ILE A 53 19.01 -2.58 -14.24
C ILE A 53 17.57 -2.05 -14.33
N LEU A 54 17.01 -1.93 -15.53
CA LEU A 54 15.63 -1.47 -15.72
C LEU A 54 14.64 -2.40 -15.02
N LEU A 55 14.77 -3.72 -15.23
CA LEU A 55 13.92 -4.72 -14.59
C LEU A 55 14.07 -4.70 -13.06
N PHE A 56 15.29 -4.60 -12.56
CA PHE A 56 15.56 -4.47 -11.13
C PHE A 56 14.87 -3.23 -10.54
N TRP A 57 14.95 -2.10 -11.22
CA TRP A 57 14.32 -0.86 -10.77
C TRP A 57 12.79 -0.96 -10.75
N LEU A 58 12.19 -1.49 -11.81
CA LEU A 58 10.74 -1.73 -11.86
C LEU A 58 10.29 -2.70 -10.76
N PHE A 59 11.06 -3.75 -10.52
CA PHE A 59 10.81 -4.70 -9.44
C PHE A 59 10.88 -4.02 -8.06
N ALA A 60 11.90 -3.20 -7.81
CA ALA A 60 12.05 -2.46 -6.56
C ALA A 60 10.87 -1.50 -6.32
N VAL A 61 10.48 -0.72 -7.33
CA VAL A 61 9.33 0.19 -7.24
C VAL A 61 8.03 -0.59 -7.02
N GLY A 62 7.81 -1.68 -7.77
CA GLY A 62 6.64 -2.54 -7.60
C GLY A 62 6.55 -3.12 -6.20
N LEU A 63 7.67 -3.56 -5.62
CA LEU A 63 7.73 -4.07 -4.26
C LEU A 63 7.37 -3.00 -3.22
N LEU A 64 7.87 -1.78 -3.37
CA LEU A 64 7.52 -0.65 -2.50
C LEU A 64 6.03 -0.32 -2.58
N VAL A 65 5.45 -0.28 -3.79
CA VAL A 65 4.01 -0.04 -3.99
C VAL A 65 3.19 -1.11 -3.28
N VAL A 66 3.55 -2.39 -3.40
CA VAL A 66 2.86 -3.49 -2.71
C VAL A 66 2.96 -3.37 -1.20
N ILE A 67 4.13 -2.99 -0.66
CA ILE A 67 4.32 -2.78 0.79
C ILE A 67 3.45 -1.64 1.29
N ILE A 68 3.44 -0.50 0.60
CA ILE A 68 2.62 0.66 0.96
C ILE A 68 1.14 0.29 0.88
N TRP A 69 0.71 -0.38 -0.19
CA TRP A 69 -0.68 -0.81 -0.34
C TRP A 69 -1.11 -1.77 0.77
N ASP A 70 -0.30 -2.77 1.09
CA ASP A 70 -0.60 -3.71 2.17
C ASP A 70 -0.64 -3.02 3.55
N GLN A 71 0.10 -1.93 3.74
CA GLN A 71 0.04 -1.13 4.98
C GLN A 71 -1.19 -0.24 5.06
N ARG A 72 -1.64 0.31 3.92
CA ARG A 72 -2.87 1.14 3.87
C ARG A 72 -4.11 0.34 4.25
N ILE A 73 -4.22 -0.91 3.77
CA ILE A 73 -5.39 -1.78 4.00
C ILE A 73 -5.34 -2.54 5.33
N ARG A 74 -4.44 -2.19 6.25
CA ARG A 74 -4.31 -2.83 7.56
C ARG A 74 -4.75 -1.90 8.67
N CYS A 75 -5.39 -2.49 9.66
CA CYS A 75 -5.73 -1.81 10.88
C CYS A 75 -4.47 -1.38 11.64
N ARG A 76 -4.43 -0.11 12.09
CA ARG A 76 -3.29 0.50 12.79
C ARG A 76 -3.06 -0.05 14.20
N THR A 77 -4.06 -0.69 14.79
CA THR A 77 -3.98 -1.33 16.12
C THR A 77 -3.67 -2.83 16.00
N CYS A 78 -4.50 -3.57 15.27
CA CYS A 78 -4.42 -5.04 15.15
C CYS A 78 -3.50 -5.58 14.08
N LEU A 79 -3.04 -4.77 13.12
CA LEU A 79 -2.27 -5.20 11.93
C LEU A 79 -3.02 -6.16 10.99
N ARG A 80 -4.29 -6.45 11.25
CA ARG A 80 -5.12 -7.33 10.43
C ARG A 80 -5.66 -6.55 9.23
N ARG A 81 -5.81 -7.25 8.10
CA ARG A 81 -6.36 -6.68 6.87
C ARG A 81 -7.80 -6.26 7.13
N LEU A 82 -8.15 -5.04 6.74
CA LEU A 82 -9.51 -4.52 6.77
C LEU A 82 -10.37 -5.30 5.78
N ARG A 83 -11.63 -5.56 6.14
CA ARG A 83 -12.58 -6.41 5.41
C ARG A 83 -13.96 -5.73 5.45
N MET A 84 -14.93 -6.32 4.75
CA MET A 84 -16.30 -5.79 4.63
C MET A 84 -16.35 -4.41 3.97
N PRO A 85 -16.27 -4.37 2.63
CA PRO A 85 -16.48 -3.13 1.91
C PRO A 85 -17.95 -2.71 2.01
N VAL A 86 -18.22 -1.61 2.69
CA VAL A 86 -19.55 -0.99 2.70
C VAL A 86 -19.50 0.22 1.78
N GLU A 87 -20.29 0.17 0.71
CA GLU A 87 -20.44 1.32 -0.18
C GLU A 87 -21.46 2.29 0.41
N SER A 88 -21.12 3.56 0.45
CA SER A 88 -22.02 4.64 0.86
C SER A 88 -21.92 5.81 -0.11
N GLY A 89 -22.97 6.63 -0.14
CA GLY A 89 -23.12 7.72 -1.11
C GLY A 89 -24.07 7.36 -2.25
N SER A 90 -24.17 8.23 -3.25
CA SER A 90 -25.02 8.01 -4.41
C SER A 90 -24.29 8.33 -5.72
N TRP A 91 -24.39 7.41 -6.67
CA TRP A 91 -23.82 7.58 -8.01
C TRP A 91 -24.50 8.73 -8.77
N SER A 92 -25.81 8.92 -8.56
CA SER A 92 -26.58 10.00 -9.19
C SER A 92 -26.22 11.41 -8.70
N ARG A 93 -25.62 11.54 -7.51
CA ARG A 93 -25.18 12.83 -6.93
C ARG A 93 -23.70 12.81 -6.54
N ALA A 94 -22.90 12.08 -7.32
CA ALA A 94 -21.49 11.77 -7.04
C ALA A 94 -20.55 12.99 -6.99
N THR A 95 -20.96 14.13 -7.58
CA THR A 95 -20.08 15.29 -7.75
C THR A 95 -20.10 16.29 -6.59
N LEU A 96 -21.20 16.42 -5.82
CA LEU A 96 -21.34 17.50 -4.84
C LEU A 96 -21.97 17.11 -3.49
N PHE A 97 -22.89 16.14 -3.44
CA PHE A 97 -23.71 15.93 -2.24
C PHE A 97 -23.40 14.62 -1.49
N ALA A 98 -23.09 13.55 -2.22
CA ALA A 98 -22.87 12.25 -1.62
C ALA A 98 -21.90 11.43 -2.49
N PRO A 99 -20.62 11.86 -2.58
CA PRO A 99 -19.62 11.15 -3.36
C PRO A 99 -19.56 9.67 -2.96
N PRO A 100 -19.57 8.73 -3.92
CA PRO A 100 -19.51 7.31 -3.60
C PRO A 100 -18.17 6.97 -2.95
N ARG A 101 -18.24 6.42 -1.74
CA ARG A 101 -17.10 5.99 -0.93
C ARG A 101 -17.29 4.56 -0.48
N LYS A 102 -16.18 3.87 -0.28
CA LYS A 102 -16.10 2.48 0.18
C LYS A 102 -15.39 2.48 1.52
N SER A 103 -16.12 2.12 2.56
CA SER A 103 -15.56 1.97 3.90
C SER A 103 -15.11 0.53 4.11
N LEU A 104 -13.88 0.38 4.61
CA LEU A 104 -13.26 -0.90 4.96
C LEU A 104 -13.15 -0.96 6.48
N ILE A 105 -13.82 -1.94 7.09
CA ILE A 105 -13.96 -2.02 8.55
C ILE A 105 -12.96 -3.04 9.11
N CYS A 106 -12.40 -2.76 10.28
CA CYS A 106 -11.65 -3.76 11.03
C CYS A 106 -12.59 -4.85 11.56
N PRO A 107 -12.33 -6.15 11.36
CA PRO A 107 -13.20 -7.22 11.88
C PRO A 107 -13.31 -7.25 13.42
N TYR A 108 -12.40 -6.56 14.13
CA TYR A 108 -12.42 -6.41 15.58
C TYR A 108 -12.97 -5.06 16.04
N GLY A 109 -13.45 -4.20 15.14
CA GLY A 109 -14.09 -2.93 15.51
C GLY A 109 -13.16 -1.77 15.85
N HIS A 110 -11.85 -1.90 15.76
CA HIS A 110 -10.91 -0.81 16.16
C HIS A 110 -10.92 0.45 15.29
N GLY A 111 -11.47 0.39 14.08
CA GLY A 111 -11.38 1.49 13.12
C GLY A 111 -11.87 1.14 11.73
N THR A 112 -12.11 2.19 10.96
CA THR A 112 -12.68 2.15 9.61
C THR A 112 -11.83 3.01 8.68
N LEU A 113 -11.57 2.51 7.47
CA LEU A 113 -10.86 3.22 6.41
C LEU A 113 -11.84 3.57 5.30
N ASP A 114 -12.06 4.84 5.07
CA ASP A 114 -12.91 5.32 3.98
C ASP A 114 -12.06 5.60 2.76
N GLU A 115 -12.33 4.90 1.66
CA GLU A 115 -11.65 5.09 0.38
C GLU A 115 -12.64 5.59 -0.68
N PRO A 116 -12.28 6.60 -1.48
CA PRO A 116 -13.12 7.06 -2.58
C PRO A 116 -13.26 5.97 -3.66
N VAL A 117 -14.49 5.71 -4.14
CA VAL A 117 -14.71 4.71 -5.21
C VAL A 117 -14.33 5.28 -6.57
N ALA A 118 -14.50 6.59 -6.75
CA ALA A 118 -14.17 7.29 -8.00
C ALA A 118 -13.34 8.53 -7.68
N HIS A 119 -12.21 8.72 -8.37
CA HIS A 119 -11.37 9.90 -8.22
C HIS A 119 -12.00 11.09 -8.97
N VAL A 120 -13.00 11.73 -8.36
CA VAL A 120 -13.58 13.00 -8.83
C VAL A 120 -12.85 14.14 -8.12
N SER A 121 -12.66 15.28 -8.81
CA SER A 121 -11.83 16.41 -8.35
C SER A 121 -12.16 16.95 -6.96
N ALA A 122 -13.39 16.76 -6.46
CA ALA A 122 -13.87 17.24 -5.17
C ALA A 122 -13.95 16.16 -4.07
N GLN A 123 -13.47 14.93 -4.29
CA GLN A 123 -13.57 13.88 -3.28
C GLN A 123 -12.50 14.00 -2.18
N PRO A 124 -12.88 13.75 -0.92
CA PRO A 124 -11.92 13.70 0.18
C PRO A 124 -10.92 12.56 -0.02
N PRO A 125 -9.66 12.73 0.43
CA PRO A 125 -8.67 11.66 0.38
C PRO A 125 -9.07 10.50 1.29
N ALA A 126 -8.43 9.34 1.09
CA ALA A 126 -8.68 8.20 1.94
C ALA A 126 -8.37 8.52 3.42
N GLU A 127 -9.38 8.41 4.28
CA GLU A 127 -9.31 8.81 5.68
C GLU A 127 -9.51 7.60 6.60
N TRP A 128 -8.77 7.59 7.71
CA TRP A 128 -8.90 6.55 8.73
C TRP A 128 -9.56 7.13 9.96
N HIS A 129 -10.70 6.55 10.31
CA HIS A 129 -11.43 6.86 11.53
C HIS A 129 -11.13 5.79 12.58
N ARG A 130 -10.71 6.25 13.77
CA ARG A 130 -10.47 5.38 14.92
C ARG A 130 -11.74 5.31 15.76
N HIS A 131 -12.15 4.11 16.14
CA HIS A 131 -13.26 3.87 17.08
C HIS A 131 -12.72 3.60 18.49
N ALA A 132 -13.56 3.80 19.51
CA ALA A 132 -13.23 3.53 20.91
C ALA A 132 -13.24 2.01 21.17
N ASP A 133 -12.11 1.36 20.87
CA ASP A 133 -11.81 -0.09 20.98
C ASP A 133 -12.75 -1.05 20.19
N ASN A 134 -14.06 -0.82 20.17
CA ASN A 134 -15.05 -1.61 19.49
C ASN A 134 -16.21 -0.76 18.92
N ILE A 135 -16.28 -0.64 17.58
CA ILE A 135 -17.39 0.00 16.85
C ILE A 135 -18.78 -0.57 17.21
N TRP A 136 -18.87 -1.83 17.64
CA TRP A 136 -20.15 -2.45 17.97
C TRP A 136 -20.79 -1.85 19.23
N GLU A 137 -19.98 -1.42 20.20
CA GLU A 137 -20.47 -0.73 21.41
C GLU A 137 -21.03 0.65 21.06
N GLU A 138 -20.38 1.38 20.14
CA GLU A 138 -20.88 2.65 19.62
C GLU A 138 -22.24 2.47 18.92
N LEU A 139 -22.41 1.38 18.16
CA LEU A 139 -23.67 1.06 17.48
C LEU A 139 -24.78 0.66 18.45
N GLU A 140 -24.45 -0.12 19.48
CA GLU A 140 -25.42 -0.51 20.52
C GLU A 140 -25.90 0.72 21.31
N ALA A 141 -24.99 1.63 21.67
CA ALA A 141 -25.34 2.88 22.33
C ALA A 141 -26.28 3.75 21.48
N LEU A 142 -26.09 3.78 20.15
CA LEU A 142 -26.98 4.50 19.24
C LEU A 142 -28.35 3.85 19.11
N ASP A 143 -28.44 2.52 19.18
CA ASP A 143 -29.72 1.81 19.13
C ASP A 143 -30.54 2.05 20.41
N LEU A 144 -29.86 2.05 21.57
CA LEU A 144 -30.46 2.37 22.87
C LEU A 144 -30.98 3.82 22.96
N ASP A 145 -30.27 4.78 22.36
CA ASP A 145 -30.73 6.19 22.31
C ASP A 145 -31.96 6.35 21.40
N LYS A 146 -32.08 5.51 20.36
CA LYS A 146 -33.18 5.56 19.40
C LYS A 146 -34.47 4.88 19.89
N ASP A 147 -34.35 3.84 20.71
CA ASP A 147 -35.48 3.11 21.31
C ASP A 147 -35.38 3.16 22.86
N PRO A 148 -35.73 4.31 23.49
CA PRO A 148 -35.70 4.43 24.94
C PRO A 148 -36.85 3.63 25.55
N ARG A 149 -36.63 2.35 25.81
CA ARG A 149 -37.55 1.51 26.60
C ARG A 149 -37.36 1.70 28.09
#